data_AF-A0A8E2JJY2-F1
#
_entry.id   AF-A0A8E2JJY2-F1
#
_cell.length_a   1.000
_cell.length_b   1.000
_cell.length_c   1.000
_cell.angle_alpha   90.00
_cell.angle_beta   90.00
_cell.angle_gamma   90.00
#
_symmetry.space_group_name_H-M   'P 1'
#
loop_
_entity.id
_entity.type
_entity.pdbx_description
1 polymer ?
#
loop_
_entity_poly.entity_id
_entity_poly.type
_entity_poly.pdbx_seq_one_letter_code
_entity_poly.pdbx_strand_id
1 'polypeptide(L)' 'LRDQWRQLVLYPLLRFGSSSCPLSYMLIVDALNKCDNKGDILMILQFLTKTRTLKTVRLRVFLTSRPEIPMRHGFY' A
#
# COMPACT_ATOMS: atom_id res chain seq x y z
N LEU A 1 -2.43 13.43 1.39
CA LEU A 1 -1.85 12.08 1.17
C LEU A 1 -0.55 11.82 1.94
N ARG A 2 0.50 12.64 1.79
CA ARG A 2 1.79 12.39 2.47
C ARG A 2 1.67 12.29 4.00
N ASP A 3 0.99 13.24 4.63
CA ASP A 3 0.86 13.25 6.09
C ASP A 3 -0.02 12.09 6.59
N GLN A 4 -1.09 11.77 5.86
CA GLN A 4 -1.91 10.59 6.13
C GLN A 4 -1.09 9.30 6.04
N TRP A 5 -0.24 9.14 5.00
CA TRP A 5 0.65 7.99 4.90
C TRP A 5 1.58 7.87 6.10
N ARG A 6 2.14 9.00 6.55
CA ARG A 6 3.05 9.01 7.71
C ARG A 6 2.32 8.55 8.96
N GLN A 7 1.14 9.09 9.22
CA GLN A 7 0.37 8.79 10.44
C GLN A 7 -0.22 7.38 10.44
N LEU A 8 -0.75 6.92 9.31
CA LEU A 8 -1.52 5.68 9.24
C LEU A 8 -0.67 4.44 8.93
N VAL A 9 0.47 4.61 8.27
CA VAL A 9 1.29 3.48 7.81
C VAL A 9 2.70 3.56 8.36
N LEU A 10 3.42 4.65 8.10
CA LEU A 10 4.86 4.73 8.43
C LEU A 10 5.12 4.71 9.94
N TYR A 11 4.47 5.59 10.71
CA TYR A 11 4.71 5.68 12.15
C TYR A 11 4.29 4.43 12.91
N PRO A 12 3.14 3.80 12.62
CA PRO A 12 2.82 2.50 13.20
C PRO A 12 3.91 1.45 12.93
N LEU A 13 4.36 1.32 11.67
CA LEU A 13 5.41 0.36 11.30
C LEU A 13 6.75 0.62 12.01
N LEU A 14 7.11 1.89 12.21
CA LEU A 14 8.34 2.26 12.93
C LEU A 14 8.26 1.93 14.43
N ARG A 15 7.08 2.02 15.05
CA ARG A 15 6.88 1.69 16.47
C ARG A 15 7.08 0.21 16.78
N PHE A 16 6.94 -0.67 15.79
CA PHE A 16 7.14 -2.11 15.96
C PHE A 16 8.60 -2.56 15.81
N GLY A 17 9.51 -1.65 15.48
CA GLY A 17 10.90 -1.97 15.14
C GLY A 17 11.86 -2.26 16.29
N SER A 18 11.37 -2.40 17.52
CA SER A 18 12.21 -2.53 18.73
C SER A 18 12.45 -3.98 19.18
N SER A 19 11.92 -4.97 18.49
CA SER A 19 12.16 -6.39 18.79
C SER A 19 13.42 -6.91 18.12
N SER A 20 14.16 -7.80 18.81
CA SER A 20 15.38 -8.44 18.30
C SER A 20 15.17 -9.24 17.00
N CYS A 21 13.92 -9.63 16.71
CA CYS A 21 13.53 -10.27 15.46
C CYS A 21 12.70 -9.31 14.60
N PRO A 22 13.02 -9.16 13.29
CA PRO A 22 12.24 -8.34 12.38
C PRO A 22 10.86 -8.97 12.12
N LEU A 23 9.81 -8.24 12.51
CA LEU A 23 8.42 -8.65 12.31
C LEU A 23 8.05 -8.57 10.82
N SER A 24 7.31 -9.58 10.34
CA SER A 24 6.80 -9.62 8.97
C SER A 24 5.37 -9.09 8.91
N TYR A 25 5.14 -8.08 8.09
CA TYR A 25 3.82 -7.46 7.91
C TYR A 25 3.35 -7.60 6.46
N MET A 26 2.04 -7.76 6.29
CA MET A 26 1.39 -7.73 4.98
C MET A 26 0.44 -6.54 4.92
N LEU A 27 0.71 -5.60 4.02
CA LEU A 27 -0.17 -4.47 3.72
C LEU A 27 -0.99 -4.81 2.48
N ILE A 28 -2.31 -4.79 2.62
CA ILE A 28 -3.24 -4.98 1.51
C ILE A 28 -3.86 -3.61 1.21
N VAL A 29 -3.66 -3.12 -0.01
CA VAL A 29 -4.29 -1.88 -0.48
C VAL A 29 -5.39 -2.27 -1.45
N ASP A 30 -6.64 -2.04 -1.04
CA ASP A 30 -7.80 -2.39 -1.84
C ASP A 30 -8.24 -1.28 -2.78
N ALA A 31 -8.86 -1.70 -3.89
CA ALA A 31 -9.51 -0.85 -4.89
C ALA A 31 -8.63 0.33 -5.36
N LEU A 32 -7.34 0.10 -5.63
CA LEU A 32 -6.40 1.17 -6.00
C LEU A 32 -6.86 2.00 -7.22
N ASN A 33 -7.60 1.38 -8.13
CA ASN A 33 -8.19 2.02 -9.32
C ASN A 33 -9.31 3.03 -9.01
N LYS A 34 -9.78 3.12 -7.76
CA LYS A 34 -10.75 4.14 -7.32
C LYS A 34 -10.11 5.49 -7.01
N CYS A 35 -8.78 5.59 -7.08
CA CYS A 35 -8.13 6.89 -7.05
C CYS A 35 -8.41 7.62 -8.38
N ASP A 36 -9.21 8.68 -8.32
CA ASP A 36 -9.58 9.46 -9.51
C ASP A 36 -8.38 10.16 -10.17
N ASN A 37 -7.33 10.42 -9.39
CA ASN A 37 -6.12 11.09 -9.84
C ASN A 37 -4.95 10.12 -10.01
N LYS A 38 -4.41 10.03 -11.24
CA LYS A 38 -3.20 9.24 -11.54
C LYS A 38 -1.98 9.68 -10.71
N GLY A 39 -1.91 10.95 -10.35
CA GLY A 39 -0.86 11.48 -9.47
C GLY A 39 -0.89 10.87 -8.08
N ASP A 40 -2.08 10.58 -7.56
CA ASP A 40 -2.25 9.99 -6.23
C ASP A 40 -1.85 8.51 -6.23
N ILE A 41 -2.19 7.77 -7.30
CA ILE A 41 -1.72 6.40 -7.51
C ILE A 41 -0.20 6.35 -7.53
N LEU A 42 0.44 7.23 -8.32
CA LEU A 42 1.90 7.30 -8.38
C LEU A 42 2.50 7.63 -7.01
N MET A 43 1.89 8.53 -6.26
CA MET A 43 2.35 8.91 -4.92
C MET A 43 2.25 7.75 -3.93
N ILE A 44 1.15 6.98 -3.96
CA ILE A 44 0.96 5.77 -3.14
C ILE A 44 2.02 4.73 -3.50
N LEU A 45 2.27 4.47 -4.78
CA LEU A 45 3.32 3.54 -5.23
C LEU A 45 4.70 3.97 -4.73
N GLN A 46 5.03 5.26 -4.85
CA GLN A 46 6.29 5.81 -4.33
C GLN A 46 6.42 5.64 -2.81
N PHE A 47 5.33 5.83 -2.06
CA PHE A 47 5.33 5.62 -0.62
C PHE A 47 5.55 4.16 -0.25
N LEU A 48 4.91 3.23 -0.96
CA LEU A 48 5.08 1.79 -0.78
C LEU A 48 6.53 1.35 -1.02
N THR A 49 7.17 1.87 -2.08
CA THR A 49 8.59 1.60 -2.35
C THR A 49 9.46 2.10 -1.22
N LYS A 50 9.22 3.32 -0.72
CA LYS A 50 9.97 3.89 0.41
C LYS A 50 9.78 3.08 1.69
N THR A 51 8.56 2.65 2.02
CA THR A 51 8.32 1.86 3.24
C THR A 51 8.94 0.47 3.19
N ARG A 52 9.18 -0.10 1.99
CA ARG A 52 9.89 -1.38 1.85
C ARG A 52 11.38 -1.28 2.23
N THR A 53 11.95 -0.07 2.25
CA THR A 53 13.35 0.16 2.67
C THR A 53 13.55 0.16 4.20
N LEU A 54 12.47 0.07 4.97
CA LEU A 54 12.55 -0.03 6.43
C LEU A 54 13.25 -1.33 6.82
N LYS A 55 14.37 -1.21 7.55
CA LYS A 55 15.16 -2.37 8.00
C LYS A 55 14.57 -3.06 9.23
N THR A 56 13.68 -2.38 9.94
CA THR A 56 13.08 -2.84 11.20
C THR A 56 11.92 -3.81 10.99
N VAL A 57 11.28 -3.79 9.82
CA VAL A 57 10.10 -4.59 9.50
C VAL A 57 10.20 -5.18 8.10
N ARG A 58 9.82 -6.44 7.94
CA ARG A 58 9.71 -7.06 6.62
C ARG A 58 8.31 -6.82 6.05
N LEU A 59 8.14 -5.72 5.33
CA LEU A 59 6.86 -5.36 4.72
C LEU A 59 6.68 -6.06 3.36
N ARG A 60 5.58 -6.79 3.21
CA ARG A 60 5.05 -7.30 1.93
C ARG A 60 3.79 -6.52 1.57
N VAL A 61 3.57 -6.26 0.30
CA VAL A 61 2.44 -5.45 -0.17
C VAL A 61 1.65 -6.24 -1.21
N PHE A 62 0.34 -6.32 -1.03
CA PHE A 62 -0.61 -6.73 -2.06
C PHE A 62 -1.44 -5.53 -2.49
N LEU A 63 -1.51 -5.30 -3.79
CA LEU A 63 -2.35 -4.28 -4.39
C LEU A 63 -3.49 -4.99 -5.11
N THR A 64 -4.72 -4.63 -4.78
CA THR A 64 -5.91 -5.10 -5.50
C THR A 64 -6.54 -3.91 -6.23
N SER A 65 -6.99 -4.18 -7.45
CA SER A 65 -7.73 -3.23 -8.26
C SER A 65 -8.80 -4.00 -9.04
N ARG A 66 -9.91 -3.33 -9.37
CA ARG A 66 -10.82 -3.89 -10.37
C ARG A 66 -10.13 -3.84 -11.74
N PRO A 67 -10.38 -4.82 -12.61
CA PRO A 67 -9.91 -4.73 -13.99
C PRO A 67 -10.42 -3.43 -14.61
N GLU A 68 -9.53 -2.70 -15.31
CA GLU A 68 -9.88 -1.43 -16.00
C GLU A 68 -10.99 -1.63 -17.04
N ILE A 69 -11.12 -2.85 -17.57
CA ILE A 69 -12.20 -3.25 -18.44
C ILE A 69 -13.23 -3.96 -17.54
N PRO A 70 -14.34 -3.30 -17.13
CA PRO A 70 -15.47 -4.07 -16.62
C PRO A 70 -15.84 -5.05 -17.73
N MET A 71 -15.99 -6.33 -17.39
CA MET A 71 -16.35 -7.37 -18.35
C MET A 71 -17.61 -6.93 -19.12
N ARG A 72 -17.41 -6.30 -20.29
CA ARG A 72 -18.42 -6.31 -21.35
C ARG A 72 -18.39 -7.75 -21.81
N HIS A 73 -19.45 -8.50 -21.52
CA HIS A 73 -20.03 -9.62 -22.27
C HIS A 73 -20.86 -10.48 -21.28
N GLY A 74 -22.19 -10.30 -21.34
CA GLY A 74 -23.18 -11.30 -20.95
C GLY A 74 -23.77 -11.16 -19.54
N PHE A 75 -25.04 -10.74 -19.45
CA PHE A 75 -26.18 -11.66 -19.48
C PHE A 75 -27.32 -10.95 -20.22
N TYR A 76 -27.55 -11.37 -21.47
CA TYR A 76 -28.80 -11.16 -22.20
C TYR A 76 -29.55 -12.48 -22.16
#